data_AF-A0A6N0I1W8-F1
#
_entry.id   AF-A0A6N0I1W8-F1
#
_cell.length_a   1.000
_cell.length_b   1.000
_cell.length_c   1.000
_cell.angle_alpha   90.00
_cell.angle_beta   90.00
_cell.angle_gamma   90.00
#
_symmetry.space_group_name_H-M   'P 1'
#
loop_
_entity.id
_entity.type
_entity.pdbx_description
1 polymer ?
#
loop_
_entity_poly.entity_id
_entity_poly.type
_entity_poly.pdbx_seq_one_letter_code
_entity_poly.pdbx_strand_id
1 'polypeptide(L)'
;MAEVKMTLEEYQDLEDKLSTLARENHNLKQERNAYKKQRDELINDMAEVKRKVEAWIDLKKEMAEMYPVLVIDVKTTSGECEKGMLYQLGKHLRRMDELDGTQEFQNLLSDLEEQ
;
A
#
# COMPACT_ATOMS: atom_id res chain seq x y z
N MET A 1 -17.40 54.21 -27.16
CA MET A 1 -17.93 53.20 -26.24
C MET A 1 -19.39 53.00 -26.60
N ALA A 2 -19.81 51.77 -26.90
CA ALA A 2 -21.23 51.49 -27.08
C ALA A 2 -21.88 51.40 -25.70
N GLU A 3 -22.93 52.18 -25.47
CA GLU A 3 -23.70 52.16 -24.22
C GLU A 3 -24.73 51.04 -24.31
N VAL A 4 -24.57 49.99 -23.49
CA VAL A 4 -25.53 48.90 -23.40
C VAL A 4 -26.66 49.37 -22.50
N LYS A 5 -27.86 49.57 -23.07
CA LYS A 5 -29.07 49.86 -22.30
C LYS A 5 -29.80 48.55 -22.00
N MET A 6 -29.90 48.20 -20.72
CA MET A 6 -30.75 47.11 -20.22
C MET A 6 -31.94 47.67 -19.46
N THR A 7 -33.03 46.93 -19.49
CA THR A 7 -34.21 47.17 -18.67
C THR A 7 -33.94 46.76 -17.21
N LEU A 8 -34.72 47.32 -16.28
CA LEU A 8 -34.59 46.98 -14.86
C LEU A 8 -34.81 45.49 -14.57
N GLU A 9 -35.73 44.85 -15.32
CA GLU A 9 -36.03 43.42 -15.20
C GLU A 9 -34.83 42.55 -15.61
N GLU A 10 -34.15 42.90 -16.72
CA GLU A 10 -32.94 42.20 -17.16
C GLU A 10 -31.79 42.34 -16.13
N TYR A 11 -31.69 43.48 -15.45
CA TYR A 11 -30.73 43.66 -14.36
C TYR A 11 -31.02 42.75 -13.16
N GLN A 12 -32.29 42.65 -12.75
CA GLN A 12 -32.70 41.80 -11.62
C GLN A 12 -32.46 40.31 -11.91
N ASP A 13 -32.82 39.84 -13.11
CA ASP A 13 -32.56 38.46 -13.53
C ASP A 13 -31.05 38.12 -13.57
N LEU A 14 -30.22 39.07 -14.00
CA LEU A 14 -28.76 38.91 -13.94
C LEU A 14 -28.23 38.84 -12.51
N GLU A 15 -28.76 39.65 -11.59
CA GLU A 15 -28.36 39.65 -10.18
C GLU A 15 -28.73 38.31 -9.50
N ASP A 16 -29.92 37.78 -9.80
CA ASP A 16 -30.38 36.47 -9.30
C ASP A 16 -29.51 35.31 -9.83
N LYS A 17 -29.15 35.35 -11.12
CA LYS A 17 -28.24 34.38 -11.73
C LYS A 17 -26.85 34.45 -11.11
N LEU A 18 -26.32 35.66 -10.91
CA LEU A 18 -25.01 35.85 -10.29
C LEU A 18 -24.98 35.32 -8.85
N SER A 19 -26.04 35.60 -8.08
CA SER A 19 -26.21 35.12 -6.71
C SER A 19 -26.27 33.60 -6.65
N THR A 20 -26.98 32.97 -7.59
CA THR A 20 -27.06 31.51 -7.71
C THR A 20 -25.68 30.90 -8.03
N LEU A 21 -24.98 31.43 -9.02
CA LEU A 21 -23.64 30.96 -9.40
C LEU A 21 -22.62 31.14 -8.28
N ALA A 22 -22.71 32.22 -7.49
CA ALA A 22 -21.82 32.44 -6.35
C ALA A 22 -22.00 31.36 -5.27
N ARG A 23 -23.25 31.00 -4.98
CA ARG A 23 -23.60 29.94 -4.03
C ARG A 23 -23.15 28.57 -4.52
N GLU A 24 -23.40 28.24 -5.79
CA GLU A 24 -22.94 26.97 -6.38
C GLU A 24 -21.42 26.86 -6.36
N ASN A 25 -20.69 27.93 -6.71
CA ASN A 25 -19.23 27.97 -6.61
C ASN A 25 -18.73 27.75 -5.17
N HIS A 26 -19.44 28.29 -4.18
CA HIS A 26 -19.10 28.06 -2.79
C HIS A 26 -19.25 26.58 -2.41
N ASN A 27 -20.37 25.96 -2.77
CA ASN A 27 -20.64 24.55 -2.52
C ASN A 27 -19.61 23.65 -3.21
N LEU A 28 -19.33 23.90 -4.50
CA LEU A 28 -18.31 23.16 -5.25
C LEU A 28 -16.92 23.26 -4.62
N LYS A 29 -16.55 24.42 -4.07
CA LYS A 29 -15.28 24.58 -3.34
C LYS A 29 -15.24 23.75 -2.06
N GLN A 30 -16.35 23.68 -1.33
CA GLN A 30 -16.45 22.85 -0.12
C GLN A 30 -16.34 21.36 -0.46
N GLU A 31 -17.08 20.89 -1.46
CA GLU A 31 -17.00 19.50 -1.92
C GLU A 31 -15.59 19.15 -2.37
N ARG A 32 -14.96 20.02 -3.18
CA ARG A 32 -13.57 19.83 -3.61
C ARG A 32 -12.62 19.71 -2.43
N ASN A 33 -12.80 20.50 -1.37
CA ASN A 33 -11.97 20.43 -0.18
C ASN A 33 -12.20 19.13 0.60
N ALA A 34 -13.45 18.67 0.71
CA ALA A 34 -13.77 17.39 1.32
C ALA A 34 -13.11 16.22 0.58
N TYR A 35 -13.21 16.20 -0.75
CA TYR A 35 -12.56 15.17 -1.57
C TYR A 35 -11.02 15.20 -1.47
N LYS A 36 -10.42 16.40 -1.40
CA LYS A 36 -8.96 16.51 -1.17
C LYS A 36 -8.56 15.89 0.17
N LYS A 37 -9.33 16.16 1.22
CA LYS A 37 -9.07 15.59 2.54
C LYS A 37 -9.15 14.06 2.53
N GLN A 38 -10.22 13.51 1.95
CA GLN A 38 -10.39 12.05 1.82
C GLN A 38 -9.25 11.41 1.01
N ARG A 39 -8.82 12.06 -0.07
CA ARG A 39 -7.69 11.59 -0.87
C ARG A 39 -6.40 11.58 -0.05
N ASP A 40 -6.13 12.63 0.71
CA ASP A 40 -4.90 12.73 1.50
C ASP A 40 -4.89 11.69 2.63
N GLU A 41 -6.04 11.41 3.25
CA GLU A 41 -6.22 10.29 4.21
C GLU A 41 -5.94 8.93 3.55
N LEU A 42 -6.53 8.67 2.37
CA LEU A 42 -6.29 7.43 1.62
C LEU A 42 -4.82 7.24 1.22
N ILE A 43 -4.14 8.32 0.83
CA ILE A 43 -2.71 8.29 0.50
C ILE A 43 -1.90 7.89 1.74
N ASN A 44 -2.24 8.44 2.91
CA ASN A 44 -1.56 8.11 4.15
C ASN A 44 -1.78 6.65 4.57
N ASP A 45 -3.02 6.15 4.47
CA ASP A 45 -3.34 4.76 4.77
C ASP A 45 -2.60 3.80 3.82
N MET A 46 -2.55 4.14 2.53
CA MET A 46 -1.80 3.37 1.54
C MET A 46 -0.29 3.36 1.83
N ALA A 47 0.27 4.50 2.26
CA ALA A 47 1.68 4.59 2.65
C ALA A 47 1.99 3.73 3.90
N GLU A 48 1.05 3.60 4.84
CA GLU A 48 1.20 2.70 5.97
C GLU A 48 1.18 1.23 5.55
N VAL A 49 0.23 0.82 4.70
CA VAL A 49 0.18 -0.54 4.15
C VAL A 49 1.47 -0.87 3.40
N LYS A 50 1.96 0.05 2.56
CA LYS A 50 3.21 -0.13 1.82
C LYS A 50 4.40 -0.38 2.75
N ARG A 51 4.56 0.41 3.81
CA ARG A 51 5.64 0.21 4.80
C ARG A 51 5.56 -1.16 5.49
N LYS A 52 4.35 -1.64 5.81
CA LYS A 52 4.13 -2.96 6.41
C LYS A 52 4.49 -4.09 5.44
N VAL A 53 4.12 -3.93 4.16
CA VAL A 53 4.45 -4.90 3.10
C VAL A 53 5.97 -4.95 2.87
N GLU A 54 6.64 -3.80 2.80
CA GLU A 54 8.10 -3.74 2.65
C GLU A 54 8.80 -4.44 3.83
N ALA A 55 8.41 -4.13 5.07
CA ALA A 55 8.97 -4.79 6.25
C ALA A 55 8.72 -6.31 6.29
N TRP A 56 7.56 -6.77 5.78
CA TRP A 56 7.27 -8.20 5.64
C TRP A 56 8.20 -8.87 4.63
N ILE A 57 8.38 -8.25 3.46
CA ILE A 57 9.27 -8.75 2.40
C ILE A 57 10.72 -8.84 2.90
N ASP A 58 11.20 -7.79 3.57
CA ASP A 58 12.56 -7.75 4.12
C ASP A 58 12.77 -8.86 5.16
N LEU A 59 11.84 -9.03 6.11
CA LEU A 59 11.91 -10.09 7.11
C LEU A 59 11.92 -11.49 6.46
N LYS A 60 11.03 -11.73 5.49
CA LYS A 60 10.97 -13.01 4.78
C LYS A 60 12.28 -13.31 4.05
N LYS A 61 12.87 -12.29 3.42
CA LYS A 61 14.16 -12.39 2.73
C LYS A 61 15.29 -12.73 3.71
N GLU A 62 15.40 -12.03 4.83
CA GLU A 62 16.39 -12.33 5.87
C GLU A 62 16.28 -13.78 6.37
N MET A 63 15.05 -14.24 6.59
CA MET A 63 14.78 -15.62 7.00
C MET A 63 15.16 -16.64 5.91
N ALA A 64 14.87 -16.33 4.65
CA ALA A 64 15.22 -17.19 3.51
C ALA A 64 16.73 -17.27 3.31
N GLU A 65 17.46 -16.16 3.48
CA GLU A 65 18.93 -16.13 3.41
C GLU A 65 19.60 -16.91 4.56
N MET A 66 18.98 -16.91 5.75
CA MET A 66 19.47 -17.69 6.89
C MET A 66 19.29 -19.21 6.69
N TYR A 67 18.30 -19.63 5.91
CA TYR A 67 17.93 -21.04 5.79
C TYR A 67 19.07 -21.92 5.23
N PRO A 68 19.73 -21.60 4.10
CA PRO A 68 20.89 -22.34 3.60
C PRO A 68 22.04 -22.43 4.61
N VAL A 69 22.28 -21.37 5.40
CA VAL A 69 23.34 -21.35 6.42
C VAL A 69 23.05 -22.41 7.49
N LEU A 70 21.82 -22.46 8.00
CA LEU A 70 21.41 -23.47 8.97
C LEU A 70 21.42 -24.89 8.39
N VAL A 71 21.14 -25.06 7.09
CA VAL A 71 21.30 -26.36 6.41
C VAL A 71 22.76 -26.82 6.49
N ILE A 72 23.72 -25.93 6.26
CA ILE A 72 25.15 -26.25 6.37
C ILE A 72 25.54 -26.55 7.82
N ASP A 73 25.08 -25.74 8.78
CA ASP A 73 25.37 -25.96 10.20
C ASP A 73 24.84 -27.31 10.69
N VAL A 74 23.63 -27.71 10.30
CA VAL A 74 23.07 -29.04 10.61
C VAL A 74 23.85 -30.18 9.96
N LYS A 75 24.46 -29.95 8.79
CA LYS A 75 25.32 -30.96 8.12
C LYS A 75 26.68 -31.07 8.80
N THR A 76 27.23 -29.97 9.30
CA THR A 76 28.58 -29.91 9.90
C THR A 76 28.58 -30.19 11.41
N THR A 77 27.47 -29.91 12.09
CA THR A 77 27.27 -30.14 13.52
C THR A 77 26.23 -31.24 13.72
N SER A 78 26.50 -32.22 14.58
CA SER A 78 25.53 -33.28 14.87
C SER A 78 24.47 -32.86 15.90
N GLY A 79 24.29 -31.56 16.14
CA GLY A 79 23.47 -31.03 17.22
C GLY A 79 21.96 -31.10 16.95
N GLU A 80 21.19 -31.41 18.00
CA GLU A 80 19.72 -31.45 17.93
C GLU A 80 19.12 -30.03 17.90
N CYS A 81 19.84 -29.05 18.45
CA CYS A 81 19.42 -27.65 18.51
C CYS A 81 19.27 -27.05 17.11
N GLU A 82 20.30 -27.21 16.27
CA GLU A 82 20.39 -26.69 14.90
C GLU A 82 19.30 -27.31 14.02
N LYS A 83 19.05 -28.61 14.18
CA LYS A 83 17.95 -29.31 13.49
C LYS A 83 16.59 -28.74 13.88
N GLY A 84 16.39 -28.46 15.16
CA GLY A 84 15.18 -27.83 15.67
C GLY A 84 14.98 -26.42 15.07
N MET A 85 16.03 -25.60 15.05
CA MET A 85 15.99 -24.26 14.46
C MET A 85 15.66 -24.30 12.96
N LEU A 86 16.33 -25.17 12.20
CA LEU A 86 16.09 -25.35 10.77
C LEU A 86 14.64 -25.76 10.49
N TYR A 87 14.09 -26.69 11.27
CA TYR A 87 12.71 -27.12 11.14
C TYR A 87 11.72 -25.98 11.37
N GLN A 88 11.91 -25.18 12.44
CA GLN A 88 11.03 -24.05 12.73
C GLN A 88 11.12 -22.97 11.65
N LEU A 89 12.34 -22.62 11.22
CA LEU A 89 12.55 -21.63 10.16
C LEU A 89 11.86 -22.04 8.86
N GLY A 90 12.02 -23.29 8.43
CA GLY A 90 11.35 -23.82 7.24
C GLY A 90 9.83 -23.86 7.38
N LYS A 91 9.30 -24.13 8.59
CA LYS A 91 7.85 -24.05 8.85
C LYS A 91 7.33 -22.61 8.71
N HIS A 92 8.06 -21.63 9.22
CA HIS A 92 7.68 -20.22 9.09
C HIS A 92 7.72 -19.75 7.64
N LEU A 93 8.79 -20.06 6.89
CA LEU A 93 8.91 -19.66 5.49
C LEU A 93 7.82 -20.29 4.60
N ARG A 94 7.46 -21.57 4.80
CA ARG A 94 6.29 -22.17 4.13
C ARG A 94 4.98 -21.45 4.46
N ARG A 95 4.78 -21.08 5.73
CA ARG A 95 3.58 -20.35 6.12
C ARG A 95 3.56 -18.95 5.54
N MET A 96 4.72 -18.31 5.35
CA MET A 96 4.83 -17.00 4.70
C MET A 96 4.39 -17.10 3.23
N ASP A 97 4.88 -18.08 2.48
CA ASP A 97 4.42 -18.38 1.11
C ASP A 97 2.89 -18.60 1.04
N GLU A 98 2.31 -19.36 1.98
CA GLU A 98 0.85 -19.56 2.04
C GLU A 98 0.07 -18.25 2.31
N LEU A 99 0.63 -17.36 3.12
CA LEU A 99 -0.04 -16.11 3.53
C LEU A 99 0.02 -15.04 2.44
N ASP A 100 1.14 -14.94 1.72
CA ASP A 100 1.32 -13.96 0.64
C ASP A 100 1.01 -14.53 -0.76
N GLY A 101 0.74 -15.84 -0.86
CA GLY A 101 0.39 -16.51 -2.11
C GLY A 101 1.57 -16.70 -3.06
N THR A 102 2.80 -16.65 -2.54
CA THR A 102 4.02 -16.87 -3.32
C THR A 102 4.53 -18.30 -3.15
N GLN A 103 5.60 -18.62 -3.88
CA GLN A 103 6.25 -19.93 -3.88
C GLN A 103 7.77 -19.80 -3.67
N GLU A 104 8.21 -18.68 -3.11
CA GLU A 104 9.62 -18.29 -3.05
C GLU A 104 10.46 -19.27 -2.23
N PHE A 105 9.95 -19.71 -1.08
CA PHE A 105 10.68 -20.66 -0.25
C PHE A 105 10.73 -22.05 -0.89
N GLN A 106 9.67 -22.46 -1.57
CA GLN A 106 9.63 -23.75 -2.25
C GLN A 106 10.56 -23.78 -3.47
N ASN A 107 10.69 -22.66 -4.18
CA ASN A 107 11.71 -22.50 -5.22
C ASN A 107 13.12 -22.60 -4.60
N LEU A 108 13.37 -21.91 -3.48
CA LEU A 108 14.65 -22.00 -2.76
C LEU A 108 14.99 -23.45 -2.35
N LEU A 109 14.01 -24.22 -1.86
CA LEU A 109 14.22 -25.63 -1.51
C LEU A 109 14.61 -26.44 -2.75
N SER A 110 13.96 -26.20 -3.88
CA SER A 110 14.25 -26.88 -5.15
C SER A 110 15.69 -26.58 -5.62
N ASP A 111 16.09 -25.30 -5.57
CA ASP A 111 17.45 -24.88 -5.95
C ASP A 111 18.55 -25.50 -5.07
N LEU A 112 18.26 -25.74 -3.79
CA LEU A 112 19.18 -26.39 -2.85
C LEU A 112 19.28 -27.91 -3.06
N GLU A 113 18.24 -28.56 -3.57
CA GLU A 113 18.24 -29.98 -3.89
C GLU A 113 18.99 -30.30 -5.19
N GLU A 114 19.17 -29.30 -6.07
CA GLU A 114 19.92 -29.40 -7.33
C GLU A 114 21.45 -29.22 -7.16
N GLN A 115 21.95 -28.91 -5.95
CA GLN A 115 23.38 -28.68 -5.62
C GLN A 115 24.04 -29.86 -4.89
#